data_AF-A0A1Y1Y6D7-F1
#
_entry.id   AF-A0A1Y1Y6D7-F1
#
_cell.length_a   1.000
_cell.length_b   1.000
_cell.length_c   1.000
_cell.angle_alpha   90.00
_cell.angle_beta   90.00
_cell.angle_gamma   90.00
#
_symmetry.space_group_name_H-M   'P 1'
#
loop_
_entity.id
_entity.type
_entity.pdbx_description
1 polymer ?
#
loop_
_entity_poly.entity_id
_entity_poly.type
_entity_poly.pdbx_seq_one_letter_code
_entity_poly.pdbx_strand_id
1 'polypeptide(L)'
;MDIQLILNPESHQTPIEDPLKRKPYVCPWGDCQKAFSRRSDLYRHHRIHTGERPYRCTWLNCGKTFVQGSALTVHLRTHTGEKPYTCSFKNCFKSFIDSSSLARHERTHTGKKPYVCSYQTCGRSFTRRATLIKHQRTHWCDEEIIPKESCVFSAPLIQTEMC
;
A
#
# COMPACT_ATOMS: atom_id res chain seq x y z
N MET A 1 -8.21 30.61 -63.37
CA MET A 1 -8.87 29.29 -63.52
C MET A 1 -8.20 28.35 -62.55
N ASP A 2 -8.88 28.10 -61.45
CA ASP A 2 -8.57 27.11 -60.43
C ASP A 2 -8.43 25.70 -61.02
N ILE A 3 -7.49 24.92 -60.49
CA ILE A 3 -7.78 23.55 -60.07
C ILE A 3 -7.17 23.35 -58.68
N GLN A 4 -8.06 23.22 -57.71
CA GLN A 4 -7.84 22.68 -56.38
C GLN A 4 -7.36 21.22 -56.48
N LEU A 5 -6.29 20.86 -55.76
CA LEU A 5 -6.10 19.50 -55.25
C LEU A 5 -6.00 19.58 -53.73
N ILE A 6 -7.12 19.21 -53.11
CA ILE A 6 -7.29 19.07 -51.67
C ILE A 6 -6.77 17.68 -51.26
N LEU A 7 -6.27 17.61 -50.02
CA LEU A 7 -6.22 16.49 -49.08
C LEU A 7 -4.84 15.88 -48.80
N ASN A 8 -4.27 16.41 -47.72
CA ASN A 8 -3.37 15.72 -46.79
C ASN A 8 -4.04 14.42 -46.30
N PRO A 9 -3.26 13.41 -45.87
CA PRO A 9 -3.32 13.19 -44.44
C PRO A 9 -1.94 12.90 -43.86
N GLU A 10 -1.56 13.84 -42.98
CA GLU A 10 -0.90 13.59 -41.72
C GLU A 10 -0.62 12.11 -41.45
N SER A 11 0.65 11.72 -41.60
CA SER A 11 1.19 10.58 -40.89
C SER A 11 1.05 10.89 -39.40
N HIS A 12 -0.09 10.53 -38.82
CA HIS A 12 -0.23 10.38 -37.39
C HIS A 12 0.74 9.28 -36.99
N GLN A 13 1.98 9.68 -36.70
CA GLN A 13 2.91 8.87 -35.95
C GLN A 13 2.22 8.66 -34.60
N THR A 14 1.56 7.50 -34.45
CA THR A 14 1.01 7.08 -33.17
C THR A 14 2.13 7.21 -32.14
N PRO A 15 1.90 7.83 -30.97
CA PRO A 15 2.91 7.86 -29.94
C PRO A 15 3.36 6.42 -29.68
N ILE A 16 4.65 6.14 -29.83
CA ILE A 16 5.22 4.85 -29.46
C ILE A 16 4.99 4.72 -27.96
N GLU A 17 3.89 4.06 -27.56
CA GLU A 17 3.62 3.81 -26.15
C GLU A 17 4.79 3.00 -25.60
N ASP A 18 5.44 3.52 -24.55
CA ASP A 18 6.50 2.81 -23.84
C ASP A 18 6.03 1.38 -23.54
N PRO A 19 6.68 0.35 -24.13
CA PRO A 19 6.30 -1.05 -23.94
C PRO A 19 6.26 -1.46 -22.46
N LEU A 20 6.94 -0.72 -21.59
CA LEU A 20 6.96 -0.93 -20.14
C LEU A 20 5.70 -0.43 -19.41
N LYS A 21 4.90 0.46 -20.03
CA LYS A 21 3.61 0.93 -19.47
C LYS A 21 2.45 -0.01 -19.79
N ARG A 22 2.52 -0.74 -20.90
CA ARG A 22 1.48 -1.71 -21.26
C ARG A 22 1.47 -2.84 -20.23
N LYS A 23 0.27 -3.25 -19.78
CA LYS A 23 0.07 -4.32 -18.80
C LYS A 23 -0.65 -5.53 -19.43
N PRO A 24 -0.02 -6.26 -20.36
CA PRO A 24 -0.69 -7.33 -21.09
C PRO A 24 -0.97 -8.57 -20.23
N TYR A 25 -0.30 -8.72 -19.09
CA TYR A 25 -0.41 -9.92 -18.26
C TYR A 25 -1.48 -9.72 -17.17
N VAL A 26 -2.68 -10.21 -17.42
CA VAL A 26 -3.83 -10.09 -16.51
C VAL A 26 -3.93 -11.31 -15.60
N CYS A 27 -4.27 -11.08 -14.34
CA CYS A 27 -4.57 -12.15 -13.39
C CYS A 27 -5.85 -12.89 -13.80
N PRO A 28 -5.81 -14.22 -13.96
CA PRO A 28 -6.98 -14.99 -14.37
C PRO A 28 -7.98 -15.22 -13.23
N TRP A 29 -7.67 -14.78 -12.00
CA TRP A 29 -8.57 -14.93 -10.86
C TRP A 29 -9.71 -13.91 -10.93
N GLY A 30 -10.96 -14.39 -10.98
CA GLY A 30 -12.14 -13.60 -11.36
C GLY A 30 -12.27 -12.25 -10.66
N ASP A 31 -12.08 -12.21 -9.35
CA ASP A 31 -12.27 -10.98 -8.56
C ASP A 31 -10.99 -10.11 -8.43
N CYS A 32 -9.86 -10.54 -9.01
CA CYS A 32 -8.58 -9.86 -8.76
C CYS A 32 -8.35 -8.65 -9.67
N GLN A 33 -8.75 -8.74 -10.95
CA GLN A 33 -8.66 -7.69 -11.98
C GLN A 33 -7.29 -6.99 -12.10
N LYS A 34 -6.22 -7.57 -11.53
CA LYS A 34 -4.87 -7.00 -11.54
C LYS A 34 -4.15 -7.37 -12.83
N ALA A 35 -3.48 -6.38 -13.42
CA ALA A 35 -2.64 -6.54 -14.59
C ALA A 35 -1.19 -6.09 -14.35
N PHE A 36 -0.26 -6.73 -15.05
CA PHE A 36 1.17 -6.57 -14.88
C PHE A 36 1.85 -6.34 -16.23
N SER A 37 2.94 -5.57 -16.22
CA SER A 37 3.75 -5.32 -17.42
C SER A 37 4.71 -6.47 -17.74
N ARG A 38 5.03 -7.31 -16.75
CA ARG A 38 5.90 -8.49 -16.92
C ARG A 38 5.20 -9.76 -16.47
N ARG A 39 5.45 -10.86 -17.20
CA ARG A 39 4.94 -12.19 -16.87
C ARG A 39 5.45 -12.69 -15.51
N SER A 40 6.70 -12.38 -15.16
CA SER A 40 7.29 -12.72 -13.86
C SER A 40 6.56 -12.05 -12.69
N ASP A 41 6.08 -10.82 -12.87
CA ASP A 41 5.31 -10.11 -11.86
C ASP A 41 3.92 -10.74 -11.67
N LEU A 42 3.27 -11.17 -12.77
CA LEU A 42 2.02 -11.95 -12.71
C LEU A 42 2.22 -13.29 -12.00
N TYR A 43 3.26 -14.05 -12.36
CA TYR A 43 3.56 -15.34 -11.72
C TYR A 43 3.78 -15.18 -10.21
N ARG A 44 4.55 -14.17 -9.81
CA ARG A 44 4.75 -13.84 -8.39
C ARG A 44 3.45 -13.42 -7.72
N HIS A 45 2.57 -12.72 -8.42
CA HIS A 45 1.27 -12.32 -7.91
C HIS A 45 0.34 -13.50 -7.66
N HIS A 46 0.36 -14.54 -8.50
CA HIS A 46 -0.46 -15.75 -8.31
C HIS A 46 -0.28 -16.40 -6.94
N ARG A 47 0.91 -16.27 -6.34
CA ARG A 47 1.22 -16.76 -4.99
C ARG A 47 0.32 -16.15 -3.90
N ILE A 48 -0.28 -14.99 -4.14
CA ILE A 48 -1.26 -14.39 -3.23
C ILE A 48 -2.56 -15.21 -3.21
N HIS A 49 -2.94 -15.79 -4.35
CA HIS A 49 -4.14 -16.62 -4.46
C HIS A 49 -3.90 -18.05 -3.99
N THR A 50 -2.75 -18.64 -4.34
CA THR A 50 -2.42 -20.02 -3.95
C THR A 50 -1.91 -20.14 -2.52
N GLY A 51 -1.49 -19.03 -1.90
CA GLY A 51 -0.84 -19.04 -0.60
C GLY A 51 0.60 -19.57 -0.61
N GLU A 52 1.19 -19.84 -1.78
CA GLU A 52 2.56 -20.34 -1.92
C GLU A 52 3.58 -19.33 -1.34
N ARG A 53 4.41 -19.80 -0.40
CA ARG A 53 5.44 -18.98 0.27
C ARG A 53 6.78 -19.72 0.29
N PRO A 54 7.51 -19.77 -0.84
CA PRO A 54 8.68 -20.65 -0.99
C PRO A 54 9.86 -20.27 -0.10
N TYR A 55 9.91 -19.02 0.35
CA TYR A 55 11.07 -18.50 1.06
C TYR A 55 10.84 -18.64 2.57
N ARG A 56 11.47 -19.63 3.19
CA ARG A 56 11.36 -19.91 4.62
C ARG A 56 12.50 -19.27 5.41
N CYS A 57 12.19 -18.72 6.57
CA CYS A 57 13.20 -18.27 7.53
C CYS A 57 13.98 -19.47 8.08
N THR A 58 15.30 -19.37 8.05
CA THR A 58 16.22 -20.43 8.51
C THR A 58 16.43 -20.45 10.02
N TRP A 59 15.94 -19.43 10.75
CA TRP A 59 16.02 -19.40 12.21
C TRP A 59 15.08 -20.44 12.82
N LEU A 60 15.63 -21.33 13.66
CA LEU A 60 14.98 -22.56 14.14
C LEU A 60 13.57 -22.34 14.74
N ASN A 61 13.39 -21.29 15.55
CA ASN A 61 12.13 -21.01 16.24
C ASN A 61 11.26 -19.95 15.55
N CYS A 62 11.61 -19.51 14.34
CA CYS A 62 10.87 -18.45 13.65
C CYS A 62 9.71 -18.99 12.80
N GLY A 63 9.96 -20.03 12.00
CA GLY A 63 8.95 -20.67 11.15
C GLY A 63 8.31 -19.80 10.06
N LYS A 64 8.61 -18.50 9.98
CA LYS A 64 7.98 -17.55 9.05
C LYS A 64 8.36 -17.85 7.59
N THR A 65 7.38 -17.67 6.70
CA THR A 65 7.54 -17.88 5.26
C THR A 65 7.06 -16.68 4.45
N PHE A 66 7.70 -16.45 3.31
CA PHE A 66 7.55 -15.27 2.47
C PHE A 66 7.29 -15.65 1.01
N VAL A 67 6.53 -14.78 0.32
CA VAL A 67 6.24 -14.90 -1.12
C VAL A 67 7.44 -14.53 -1.98
N GLN A 68 8.34 -13.69 -1.45
CA GLN A 68 9.50 -13.13 -2.16
C GLN A 68 10.78 -13.29 -1.34
N GLY A 69 11.90 -13.56 -2.00
CA GLY A 69 13.21 -13.67 -1.36
C GLY A 69 13.67 -12.36 -0.73
N SER A 70 13.40 -11.21 -1.37
CA SER A 70 13.70 -9.89 -0.80
C SER A 70 13.01 -9.64 0.54
N ALA A 71 11.76 -10.11 0.69
CA ALA A 71 11.03 -10.01 1.95
C ALA A 71 11.64 -10.90 3.04
N LEU A 72 12.14 -12.09 2.68
CA LEU A 72 12.91 -12.94 3.59
C LEU A 72 14.22 -12.25 4.00
N THR A 73 14.98 -11.67 3.07
CA THR A 73 16.24 -10.96 3.38
C THR A 73 16.01 -9.83 4.38
N VAL A 74 14.99 -8.99 4.15
CA VAL A 74 14.61 -7.92 5.10
C VAL A 74 14.17 -8.50 6.44
N HIS A 75 13.43 -9.61 6.43
CA HIS A 75 13.04 -10.28 7.67
C HIS A 75 14.24 -10.83 8.46
N LEU A 76 15.25 -11.41 7.80
CA LEU A 76 16.42 -11.95 8.49
C LEU A 76 17.16 -10.88 9.32
N ARG A 77 17.14 -9.62 8.87
CA ARG A 77 17.67 -8.49 9.64
C ARG A 77 16.96 -8.26 10.98
N THR A 78 15.72 -8.75 11.15
CA THR A 78 15.02 -8.71 12.45
C THR A 78 15.62 -9.65 13.48
N HIS A 79 16.32 -10.71 13.03
CA HIS A 79 17.05 -11.62 13.91
C HIS A 79 18.45 -11.12 14.23
N THR A 80 19.14 -10.53 13.25
CA THR A 80 20.51 -10.00 13.45
C THR A 80 20.53 -8.61 14.08
N GLY A 81 19.43 -7.86 14.00
CA GLY A 81 19.35 -6.47 14.44
C GLY A 81 19.97 -5.46 13.46
N GLU A 82 20.39 -5.91 12.27
CA GLU A 82 20.99 -5.06 11.24
C GLU A 82 20.01 -3.97 10.77
N LYS A 83 20.47 -2.71 10.77
CA LYS A 83 19.68 -1.54 10.36
C LYS A 83 20.48 -0.67 9.39
N PRO A 84 20.60 -1.07 8.11
CA PRO A 84 21.50 -0.42 7.17
C PRO A 84 21.01 0.95 6.68
N TYR A 85 19.75 1.31 6.95
CA TYR A 85 19.16 2.56 6.46
C TYR A 85 19.12 3.61 7.57
N THR A 86 20.10 4.51 7.58
CA THR A 86 20.22 5.57 8.59
C THR A 86 19.56 6.86 8.13
N CYS A 87 18.87 7.56 9.05
CA CYS A 87 18.29 8.86 8.77
C CYS A 87 19.38 9.93 8.58
N SER A 88 19.27 10.70 7.50
CA SER A 88 20.23 11.78 7.19
C SER A 88 19.86 13.14 7.80
N PHE A 89 18.76 13.23 8.54
CA PHE A 89 18.32 14.49 9.15
C PHE A 89 19.24 14.90 10.31
N LYS A 90 19.59 16.19 10.41
CA LYS A 90 20.50 16.68 11.45
C LYS A 90 19.95 16.36 12.85
N ASN A 91 20.82 15.91 13.74
CA ASN A 91 20.50 15.47 15.11
C ASN A 91 19.51 14.27 15.18
N CYS A 92 19.31 13.54 14.08
CA CYS A 92 18.56 12.29 14.08
C CYS A 92 19.50 11.11 13.86
N PHE A 93 19.66 10.26 14.88
CA PHE A 93 20.55 9.09 14.82
C PHE A 93 19.80 7.76 14.66
N LYS A 94 18.57 7.81 14.11
CA LYS A 94 17.73 6.62 13.96
C LYS A 94 18.09 5.86 12.69
N SER A 95 18.22 4.53 12.82
CA SER A 95 18.41 3.60 11.69
C SER A 95 17.28 2.59 11.60
N PHE A 96 17.06 2.07 10.39
CA PHE A 96 15.92 1.25 10.00
C PHE A 96 16.37 0.01 9.22
N ILE A 97 15.54 -1.03 9.30
CA ILE A 97 15.78 -2.36 8.70
C ILE A 97 15.63 -2.33 7.17
N ASP A 98 14.75 -1.47 6.67
CA ASP A 98 14.46 -1.27 5.25
C ASP A 98 14.27 0.21 4.88
N SER A 99 14.41 0.52 3.60
CA SER A 99 14.29 1.86 3.04
C SER A 99 12.86 2.43 3.18
N SER A 100 11.84 1.58 3.13
CA SER A 100 10.43 2.00 3.26
C SER A 100 10.13 2.53 4.67
N SER A 101 10.74 1.92 5.68
CA SER A 101 10.65 2.30 7.08
C SER A 101 11.39 3.61 7.34
N LEU A 102 12.56 3.80 6.73
CA LEU A 102 13.28 5.09 6.74
C LEU A 102 12.44 6.19 6.07
N ALA A 103 11.97 5.98 4.83
CA ALA A 103 11.16 6.96 4.11
C ALA A 103 9.87 7.35 4.85
N ARG A 104 9.27 6.39 5.58
CA ARG A 104 8.13 6.66 6.47
C ARG A 104 8.56 7.50 7.67
N HIS A 105 9.70 7.21 8.27
CA HIS A 105 10.24 7.98 9.39
C HIS A 105 10.57 9.43 8.98
N GLU A 106 11.15 9.66 7.82
CA GLU A 106 11.51 11.02 7.35
C GLU A 106 10.29 11.96 7.23
N ARG A 107 9.07 11.41 7.12
CA ARG A 107 7.84 12.19 7.19
C ARG A 107 7.59 12.83 8.56
N THR A 108 8.21 12.32 9.63
CA THR A 108 8.12 12.94 10.96
C THR A 108 8.94 14.22 11.05
N HIS A 109 10.01 14.33 10.27
CA HIS A 109 10.83 15.54 10.20
C HIS A 109 10.21 16.59 9.29
N THR A 110 9.67 16.16 8.15
CA THR A 110 9.07 17.05 7.15
C THR A 110 7.62 17.42 7.42
N GLY A 111 6.95 16.75 8.36
CA GLY A 111 5.52 16.92 8.61
C GLY A 111 4.61 16.41 7.48
N LYS A 112 5.15 15.74 6.44
CA LYS A 112 4.37 15.27 5.29
C LYS A 112 3.25 14.31 5.71
N LYS A 113 2.01 14.65 5.36
CA LYS A 113 0.79 13.87 5.63
C LYS A 113 0.05 13.55 4.32
N PRO A 114 0.56 12.61 3.51
CA PRO A 114 0.04 12.37 2.16
C PRO A 114 -1.34 11.69 2.12
N TYR A 115 -1.84 11.21 3.27
CA TYR A 115 -3.10 10.49 3.34
C TYR A 115 -4.18 11.40 3.91
N VAL A 116 -5.01 11.97 3.04
CA VAL A 116 -6.10 12.86 3.41
C VAL A 116 -7.39 12.07 3.60
N CYS A 117 -8.18 12.44 4.61
CA CYS A 117 -9.50 11.91 4.82
C CYS A 117 -10.43 12.31 3.67
N SER A 118 -11.11 11.33 3.10
CA SER A 118 -12.07 11.54 2.01
C SER A 118 -13.39 12.15 2.47
N TYR A 119 -13.65 12.21 3.78
CA TYR A 119 -14.85 12.85 4.31
C TYR A 119 -14.71 14.37 4.21
N GLN A 120 -15.63 14.98 3.45
CA GLN A 120 -15.50 16.36 2.95
C GLN A 120 -15.36 17.40 4.08
N THR A 121 -16.09 17.22 5.18
CA THR A 121 -16.06 18.16 6.32
C THR A 121 -14.89 17.92 7.28
N CYS A 122 -14.15 16.82 7.13
CA CYS A 122 -13.10 16.46 8.08
C CYS A 122 -11.77 17.19 7.83
N GLY A 123 -11.31 17.23 6.59
CA GLY A 123 -10.02 17.85 6.20
C GLY A 123 -8.76 17.25 6.84
N ARG A 124 -8.87 16.23 7.72
CA ARG A 124 -7.72 15.68 8.44
C ARG A 124 -6.80 14.89 7.52
N SER A 125 -5.51 15.05 7.72
CA SER A 125 -4.47 14.32 7.00
C SER A 125 -3.55 13.55 7.94
N PHE A 126 -2.99 12.45 7.43
CA PHE A 126 -2.23 11.48 8.19
C PHE A 126 -0.92 11.12 7.49
N THR A 127 0.10 10.80 8.28
CA THR A 127 1.41 10.34 7.79
C THR A 127 1.39 8.90 7.29
N ARG A 128 0.42 8.09 7.76
CA ARG A 128 0.27 6.66 7.46
C ARG A 128 -1.16 6.33 7.00
N ARG A 129 -1.28 5.50 5.96
CA ARG A 129 -2.57 5.00 5.46
C ARG A 129 -3.37 4.23 6.50
N ALA A 130 -2.71 3.38 7.29
CA ALA A 130 -3.39 2.60 8.33
C ALA A 130 -4.06 3.50 9.39
N THR A 131 -3.42 4.62 9.73
CA THR A 131 -3.99 5.62 10.66
C THR A 131 -5.19 6.31 10.04
N LEU A 132 -5.12 6.65 8.74
CA LEU A 132 -6.27 7.17 8.00
C LEU A 132 -7.44 6.17 8.01
N ILE A 133 -7.21 4.89 7.70
CA ILE A 133 -8.26 3.86 7.68
C ILE A 133 -8.90 3.72 9.07
N LYS A 134 -8.09 3.72 10.14
CA LYS A 134 -8.61 3.71 11.51
C LYS A 134 -9.45 4.94 11.81
N HIS A 135 -8.98 6.12 11.39
CA HIS A 135 -9.73 7.36 11.55
C HIS A 135 -11.04 7.37 10.75
N GLN A 136 -11.07 6.84 9.52
CA GLN A 136 -12.30 6.82 8.71
C GLN A 136 -13.45 6.09 9.39
N ARG A 137 -13.16 5.14 10.30
CA ARG A 137 -14.18 4.46 11.10
C ARG A 137 -14.87 5.38 12.11
N THR A 138 -14.28 6.52 12.48
CA THR A 138 -14.94 7.46 13.40
C THR A 138 -16.09 8.19 12.72
N HIS A 139 -16.02 8.39 11.40
CA HIS A 139 -17.12 9.00 10.64
C HIS A 139 -18.33 8.07 10.47
N TRP A 140 -18.21 6.78 10.81
CA TRP A 140 -19.33 5.84 10.78
C TRP A 140 -20.18 5.90 12.07
N CYS A 141 -19.69 6.56 13.12
CA CYS A 141 -20.45 6.76 14.36
C CYS A 141 -21.26 8.08 14.39
N ASP A 142 -21.15 8.88 13.33
CA ASP A 142 -21.79 10.20 13.23
C ASP A 142 -22.81 10.17 12.07
N GLU A 143 -24.05 9.82 12.42
CA GLU A 143 -25.33 9.96 11.69
C GLU A 143 -25.88 8.89 10.70
N GLU A 144 -27.09 8.45 11.09
CA GLU A 144 -28.32 8.18 10.30
C GLU A 144 -28.41 7.04 9.28
N ILE A 145 -27.74 5.89 9.47
CA ILE A 145 -28.11 4.68 8.70
C ILE A 145 -28.25 3.41 9.56
N ILE A 146 -27.76 3.35 10.81
CA ILE A 146 -27.82 2.11 11.63
C ILE A 146 -28.17 2.42 13.10
N PRO A 147 -29.11 1.69 13.74
CA PRO A 147 -29.42 1.83 15.15
C PRO A 147 -28.15 1.69 16.02
N LYS A 148 -28.01 2.54 17.04
CA LYS A 148 -26.84 2.59 17.93
C LYS A 148 -26.49 1.26 18.62
N GLU A 149 -27.43 0.31 18.65
CA GLU A 149 -27.28 -1.03 19.21
C GLU A 149 -26.45 -1.99 18.32
N SER A 150 -26.21 -1.65 17.05
CA SER A 150 -25.39 -2.46 16.13
C SER A 150 -23.91 -2.03 16.07
N CYS A 151 -23.52 -1.01 16.85
CA CYS A 151 -22.14 -0.57 16.96
C CYS A 151 -21.31 -1.58 17.77
N VAL A 152 -20.72 -2.57 17.08
CA VAL A 152 -19.92 -3.68 17.65
C VAL A 152 -18.59 -3.25 18.31
N PHE A 153 -18.37 -1.95 18.54
CA PHE A 153 -17.16 -1.41 19.17
C PHE A 153 -17.41 -0.65 20.48
N SER A 154 -18.65 -0.65 20.99
CA SER A 154 -18.92 -0.19 22.35
C SER A 154 -18.39 -1.24 23.34
N ALA A 155 -17.23 -0.95 23.95
CA ALA A 155 -16.78 -1.70 25.13
C ALA A 155 -17.86 -1.61 26.24
N PRO A 156 -18.07 -2.65 27.05
CA PRO A 156 -19.11 -2.61 28.07
C PRO A 156 -18.74 -1.56 29.10
N LEU A 157 -19.65 -0.61 29.34
CA LEU A 157 -19.59 0.22 30.53
C LEU A 157 -19.82 -0.71 31.73
N ILE A 158 -18.74 -0.98 32.46
CA ILE A 158 -18.80 -1.48 33.82
C ILE A 158 -19.61 -0.46 34.60
N GLN A 159 -20.80 -0.83 35.09
CA GLN A 159 -21.49 -0.04 36.09
C GLN A 159 -21.48 -0.78 37.41
N THR A 160 -20.74 -0.18 38.32
CA THR A 160 -20.64 -0.43 39.74
C THR A 160 -21.98 -0.24 40.45
N GLU A 161 -22.27 -1.22 41.32
CA GLU A 161 -22.99 -1.18 42.62
C GLU A 161 -24.53 -1.03 42.72
N MET A 162 -25.09 -2.10 43.32
CA MET A 162 -26.01 -2.19 44.48
C MET A 162 -27.49 -1.81 44.33
N CYS A 163 -28.32 -2.86 44.36
CA CYS A 163 -29.28 -3.12 45.45
C CYS A 163 -29.15 -4.59 45.87
#